data_AF-A0A2V9JM21-F1
#
_entry.id   AF-A0A2V9JM21-F1
#
_cell.length_a   1.000
_cell.length_b   1.000
_cell.length_c   1.000
_cell.angle_alpha   90.00
_cell.angle_beta   90.00
_cell.angle_gamma   90.00
#
_symmetry.space_group_name_H-M   'P 1'
#
loop_
_entity.id
_entity.type
_entity.pdbx_description
1 polymer ?
#
loop_
_entity_poly.entity_id
_entity_poly.type
_entity_poly.pdbx_seq_one_letter_code
_entity_poly.pdbx_strand_id
1 'polypeptide(L)'
;MQGIATLTCDAGRLTSGEGLFILVGRMLDRIERGEVLEVVSSEPSVGHDLSAWARLEAHPYLGSTSEDGRSAHFVQKGNARRIMTAEEPDWGQRADLEEGRFETAAWLIGRAGRIPERADPHLGFAPRGAVVERGAPRFPFDVIEAERAWSDSAAELYEQATAAQWDASRDIPWGDLVPIEPELERSVCQLMTFLAENEYSALYVPAQWIPRIHPVFAETVLFLATQVADEARHIEAFCKRALSNGGGLQFSTASTQASLKSLLDQEDFLRASFLLSVLGEGTFLDLLKYVETHSPEPVTREIARRARVDESRHVHFARSHLRGAVASDSRLKENLRRAVLERASVLSEVKGLNPLVEESLAILAAGGLDAARLPRGMKARAALYDTMHENRVKRLVAVGFGETEAAELSMLHTPNFM
;
A
#
# COMPACT_ATOMS: atom_id res chain seq x y z
N MET A 1 -38.35 -45.70 -12.18
CA MET A 1 -37.45 -44.73 -11.50
C MET A 1 -37.50 -43.33 -12.11
N GLN A 2 -38.34 -43.06 -13.13
CA GLN A 2 -38.68 -41.70 -13.54
C GLN A 2 -39.48 -41.02 -12.41
N GLY A 3 -38.96 -39.93 -11.85
CA GLY A 3 -39.59 -39.16 -10.77
C GLY A 3 -38.81 -39.05 -9.45
N ILE A 4 -37.58 -39.59 -9.36
CA ILE A 4 -36.75 -39.54 -8.13
C ILE A 4 -35.67 -38.45 -8.20
N ALA A 5 -35.32 -37.97 -9.40
CA ALA A 5 -34.24 -37.01 -9.58
C ALA A 5 -34.67 -35.58 -9.23
N THR A 6 -33.88 -34.92 -8.39
CA THR A 6 -34.02 -33.50 -8.03
C THR A 6 -33.47 -32.59 -9.13
N LEU A 7 -32.40 -33.03 -9.80
CA LEU A 7 -31.72 -32.28 -10.85
C LEU A 7 -31.30 -33.23 -11.95
N THR A 8 -31.34 -32.78 -13.20
CA THR A 8 -30.87 -33.54 -14.37
C THR A 8 -29.77 -32.76 -15.09
N CYS A 9 -28.71 -33.45 -15.52
CA CYS A 9 -27.68 -32.89 -16.40
C CYS A 9 -27.45 -33.79 -17.62
N ASP A 10 -27.40 -33.19 -18.81
CA ASP A 10 -27.00 -33.87 -20.04
C ASP A 10 -25.47 -33.81 -20.18
N ALA A 11 -24.82 -34.97 -20.06
CA ALA A 11 -23.39 -35.15 -20.23
C ALA A 11 -22.99 -35.44 -21.69
N GLY A 12 -23.94 -35.53 -22.61
CA GLY A 12 -23.66 -35.72 -24.04
C GLY A 12 -22.83 -36.97 -24.33
N ARG A 13 -21.60 -36.77 -24.84
CA ARG A 13 -20.62 -37.85 -25.08
C ARG A 13 -19.36 -37.71 -24.22
N LEU A 14 -19.42 -36.94 -23.14
CA LEU A 14 -18.26 -36.69 -22.29
C LEU A 14 -17.76 -38.00 -21.66
N THR A 15 -16.50 -38.33 -21.91
CA THR A 15 -15.79 -39.36 -21.17
C THR A 15 -15.23 -38.83 -19.84
N SER A 16 -14.74 -39.73 -18.99
CA SER A 16 -14.02 -39.37 -17.76
C SER A 16 -12.83 -38.44 -18.01
N GLY A 17 -12.09 -38.66 -19.11
CA GLY A 17 -10.96 -37.83 -19.53
C GLY A 17 -11.32 -36.46 -20.12
N GLU A 18 -12.59 -36.26 -20.52
CA GLU A 18 -13.07 -35.03 -21.19
C GLU A 18 -13.88 -34.12 -20.25
N GLY A 19 -13.98 -34.46 -18.96
CA GLY A 19 -14.58 -33.59 -17.94
C GLY A 19 -15.95 -34.02 -17.42
N LEU A 20 -16.38 -35.26 -17.68
CA LEU A 20 -17.61 -35.83 -17.10
C LEU A 20 -17.71 -35.59 -15.58
N PHE A 21 -16.65 -35.91 -14.83
CA PHE A 21 -16.67 -35.78 -13.37
C PHE A 21 -16.67 -34.33 -12.87
N ILE A 22 -16.16 -33.40 -13.69
CA ILE A 22 -16.28 -31.97 -13.41
C ILE A 22 -17.75 -31.58 -13.48
N LEU A 23 -18.43 -31.91 -14.59
CA LEU A 23 -19.86 -31.62 -14.79
C LEU A 23 -20.70 -32.24 -13.67
N VAL A 24 -20.60 -33.57 -13.48
CA VAL A 24 -21.39 -34.30 -12.50
C VAL A 24 -21.18 -33.74 -11.11
N GLY A 25 -19.93 -33.59 -10.67
CA GLY A 25 -19.71 -33.12 -9.31
C GLY A 25 -20.08 -31.64 -9.10
N ARG A 26 -20.00 -30.77 -10.13
CA ARG A 26 -20.53 -29.39 -10.03
C ARG A 26 -22.06 -29.36 -9.96
N MET A 27 -22.74 -30.29 -10.61
CA MET A 27 -24.19 -30.44 -10.49
C MET A 27 -24.58 -31.02 -9.12
N LEU A 28 -23.79 -31.96 -8.60
CA LEU A 28 -23.94 -32.44 -7.22
C LEU A 28 -23.66 -31.37 -6.16
N ASP A 29 -22.90 -30.31 -6.46
CA ASP A 29 -22.71 -29.18 -5.54
C ASP A 29 -23.97 -28.28 -5.43
N ARG A 30 -24.98 -28.47 -6.30
CA ARG A 30 -26.21 -27.67 -6.35
C ARG A 30 -27.42 -28.33 -5.68
N ILE A 31 -27.27 -29.56 -5.21
CA ILE A 31 -28.34 -30.33 -4.57
C ILE A 31 -27.91 -30.71 -3.15
N GLU A 32 -28.90 -30.87 -2.29
CA GLU A 32 -28.73 -31.22 -0.89
C GLU A 32 -28.37 -32.69 -0.69
N ARG A 33 -27.83 -33.00 0.49
CA ARG A 33 -27.54 -34.39 0.87
C ARG A 33 -28.81 -35.25 0.78
N GLY A 34 -28.69 -36.41 0.13
CA GLY A 34 -29.79 -37.35 -0.07
C GLY A 34 -30.60 -37.09 -1.33
N GLU A 35 -30.43 -35.94 -1.99
CA GLU A 35 -31.05 -35.65 -3.28
C GLU A 35 -30.32 -36.38 -4.42
N VAL A 36 -31.02 -36.59 -5.53
CA VAL A 36 -30.54 -37.43 -6.64
C VAL A 36 -30.31 -36.57 -7.88
N LEU A 37 -29.11 -36.68 -8.45
CA LEU A 37 -28.75 -36.16 -9.76
C LEU A 37 -28.96 -37.25 -10.81
N GLU A 38 -29.71 -36.95 -11.86
CA GLU A 38 -29.76 -37.73 -13.08
C GLU A 38 -28.71 -37.22 -14.08
N VAL A 39 -27.86 -38.12 -14.56
CA VAL A 39 -26.82 -37.85 -15.56
C VAL A 39 -27.21 -38.59 -16.84
N VAL A 40 -27.61 -37.87 -17.87
CA VAL A 40 -27.97 -38.44 -19.17
C VAL A 40 -26.74 -38.43 -20.08
N SER A 41 -26.36 -39.58 -20.65
CA SER A 41 -25.22 -39.69 -21.55
C SER A 41 -25.51 -40.61 -22.73
N SER A 42 -24.80 -40.42 -23.83
CA SER A 42 -24.75 -41.34 -24.98
C SER A 42 -23.39 -42.04 -25.09
N GLU A 43 -22.49 -41.78 -24.15
CA GLU A 43 -21.16 -42.38 -24.08
C GLU A 43 -21.18 -43.69 -23.26
N PRO A 44 -20.88 -44.86 -23.87
CA PRO A 44 -21.02 -46.15 -23.21
C PRO A 44 -20.16 -46.34 -21.96
N SER A 45 -18.99 -45.70 -21.90
CA SER A 45 -18.05 -45.83 -20.77
C SER A 45 -18.59 -45.22 -19.46
N VAL A 46 -19.56 -44.30 -19.54
CA VAL A 46 -20.08 -43.55 -18.38
C VAL A 46 -20.63 -44.46 -17.28
N GLY A 47 -21.30 -45.55 -17.62
CA GLY A 47 -21.88 -46.43 -16.61
C GLY A 47 -20.86 -47.05 -15.65
N HIS A 48 -19.69 -47.43 -16.18
CA HIS A 48 -18.60 -47.94 -15.37
C HIS A 48 -17.89 -46.81 -14.62
N ASP A 49 -17.52 -45.76 -15.35
CA ASP A 49 -16.69 -44.67 -14.85
C ASP A 49 -17.39 -43.85 -13.75
N LEU A 50 -18.67 -43.51 -13.97
CA LEU A 50 -19.48 -42.74 -13.02
C LEU A 50 -19.75 -43.51 -11.73
N SER A 51 -20.00 -44.82 -11.83
CA SER A 51 -20.23 -45.67 -10.66
C SER A 51 -18.96 -45.79 -9.79
N ALA A 52 -17.80 -45.98 -10.43
CA ALA A 52 -16.52 -46.05 -9.75
C ALA A 52 -16.17 -44.71 -9.07
N TRP A 53 -16.32 -43.59 -9.80
CA TRP A 53 -16.07 -42.25 -9.27
C TRP A 53 -17.02 -41.89 -8.13
N ALA A 54 -18.33 -42.15 -8.28
CA ALA A 54 -19.31 -41.84 -7.24
C ALA A 54 -19.00 -42.58 -5.94
N ARG A 55 -18.58 -43.84 -6.01
CA ARG A 55 -18.11 -44.59 -4.83
C ARG A 55 -16.88 -43.93 -4.18
N LEU A 56 -15.89 -43.53 -4.98
CA LEU A 56 -14.66 -42.89 -4.48
C LEU A 56 -14.96 -41.58 -3.75
N GLU A 57 -15.87 -40.77 -4.31
CA GLU A 57 -16.32 -39.49 -3.74
C GLU A 57 -17.43 -39.65 -2.68
N ALA A 58 -17.71 -40.88 -2.23
CA ALA A 58 -18.74 -41.21 -1.25
C ALA A 58 -20.14 -40.68 -1.60
N HIS A 59 -20.53 -40.81 -2.87
CA HIS A 59 -21.85 -40.54 -3.42
C HIS A 59 -22.52 -41.86 -3.85
N PRO A 60 -23.67 -42.26 -3.27
CA PRO A 60 -24.33 -43.51 -3.66
C PRO A 60 -24.78 -43.51 -5.13
N TYR A 61 -24.31 -44.49 -5.91
CA TYR A 61 -24.81 -44.74 -7.27
C TYR A 61 -26.04 -45.63 -7.21
N LEU A 62 -27.19 -45.14 -7.70
CA LEU A 62 -28.48 -45.80 -7.57
C LEU A 62 -28.84 -46.70 -8.77
N GLY A 63 -28.04 -46.67 -9.84
CA GLY A 63 -28.24 -47.46 -11.04
C GLY A 63 -28.41 -46.60 -12.29
N SER A 64 -28.78 -47.25 -13.39
CA SER A 64 -29.03 -46.60 -14.67
C SER A 64 -30.18 -47.24 -15.43
N THR A 65 -30.83 -46.47 -16.29
CA THR A 65 -31.77 -46.93 -17.30
C THR A 65 -31.25 -46.55 -18.68
N SER A 66 -31.45 -47.40 -19.68
CA SER A 66 -31.03 -47.12 -21.05
C SER A 66 -32.23 -47.19 -21.99
N GLU A 67 -32.40 -46.15 -22.81
CA GLU A 67 -33.46 -46.04 -23.80
C GLU A 67 -32.90 -45.31 -25.04
N ASP A 68 -33.16 -45.83 -26.24
CA ASP A 68 -32.75 -45.25 -27.53
C ASP A 68 -31.28 -44.81 -27.65
N GLY A 69 -30.35 -45.63 -27.10
CA GLY A 69 -28.91 -45.36 -27.19
C GLY A 69 -28.40 -44.26 -26.24
N ARG A 70 -29.25 -43.75 -25.35
CA ARG A 70 -28.86 -42.88 -24.23
C ARG A 70 -29.11 -43.61 -22.90
N SER A 71 -28.21 -43.42 -21.95
CA SER A 71 -28.32 -43.94 -20.59
C SER A 71 -28.50 -42.80 -19.61
N ALA A 72 -29.51 -42.92 -18.75
CA ALA A 72 -29.74 -42.07 -17.60
C ALA A 72 -29.17 -42.78 -16.36
N HIS A 73 -28.23 -42.14 -15.69
CA HIS A 73 -27.54 -42.63 -14.50
C HIS A 73 -27.96 -41.83 -13.28
N PHE A 74 -28.18 -42.47 -12.13
CA PHE A 74 -28.69 -41.80 -10.93
C PHE A 74 -27.64 -41.81 -9.82
N VAL A 75 -27.21 -40.62 -9.38
CA VAL A 75 -26.23 -40.44 -8.29
C VAL A 75 -26.86 -39.66 -7.16
N GLN A 76 -26.91 -40.24 -5.97
CA GLN A 76 -27.38 -39.55 -4.77
C GLN A 76 -26.22 -38.74 -4.15
N LYS A 77 -26.48 -37.49 -3.74
CA LYS A 77 -25.49 -36.70 -3.01
C LYS A 77 -25.25 -37.30 -1.63
N GLY A 78 -24.03 -37.77 -1.42
CA GLY A 78 -23.58 -38.29 -0.13
C GLY A 78 -23.07 -37.20 0.82
N ASN A 79 -22.28 -37.60 1.82
CA ASN A 79 -21.86 -36.71 2.92
C ASN A 79 -20.55 -35.98 2.64
N ALA A 80 -19.79 -36.42 1.64
CA ALA A 80 -18.52 -35.81 1.29
C ALA A 80 -18.75 -34.41 0.70
N ARG A 81 -18.03 -33.44 1.25
CA ARG A 81 -17.87 -32.12 0.66
C ARG A 81 -16.52 -32.06 -0.04
N ARG A 82 -16.47 -31.39 -1.19
CA ARG A 82 -15.22 -31.16 -1.93
C ARG A 82 -14.23 -30.27 -1.18
N ILE A 83 -14.75 -29.32 -0.42
CA ILE A 83 -13.98 -28.37 0.39
C ILE A 83 -14.65 -28.29 1.75
N MET A 84 -13.85 -28.35 2.82
CA MET A 84 -14.35 -28.30 4.19
C MET A 84 -14.49 -26.86 4.67
N THR A 85 -15.58 -26.18 4.30
CA THR A 85 -15.86 -24.79 4.69
C THR A 85 -17.01 -24.70 5.71
N ALA A 86 -16.99 -23.65 6.53
CA ALA A 86 -18.10 -23.29 7.42
C ALA A 86 -19.14 -22.36 6.75
N GLU A 87 -18.72 -21.66 5.70
CA GLU A 87 -19.52 -20.67 4.98
C GLU A 87 -19.56 -21.01 3.49
N GLU A 88 -20.54 -20.45 2.78
CA GLU A 88 -20.63 -20.52 1.32
C GLU A 88 -20.04 -19.27 0.66
N PRO A 89 -19.53 -19.36 -0.58
CA PRO A 89 -19.09 -18.18 -1.33
C PRO A 89 -20.24 -17.20 -1.56
N ASP A 90 -19.90 -15.91 -1.63
CA ASP A 90 -20.86 -14.83 -1.78
C ASP A 90 -21.16 -14.61 -3.26
N TRP A 91 -22.10 -15.39 -3.81
CA TRP A 91 -22.43 -15.42 -5.23
C TRP A 91 -23.40 -14.30 -5.65
N GLY A 92 -23.29 -13.86 -6.90
CA GLY A 92 -24.22 -12.90 -7.50
C GLY A 92 -23.88 -11.43 -7.28
N GLN A 93 -22.75 -11.15 -6.63
CA GLN A 93 -22.21 -9.80 -6.45
C GLN A 93 -21.89 -9.16 -7.81
N ARG A 94 -22.25 -7.88 -7.97
CA ARG A 94 -21.96 -7.07 -9.15
C ARG A 94 -21.43 -5.71 -8.70
N ALA A 95 -20.33 -5.28 -9.30
CA ALA A 95 -19.80 -3.94 -9.09
C ALA A 95 -20.57 -2.91 -9.91
N ASP A 96 -20.80 -1.75 -9.32
CA ASP A 96 -21.24 -0.58 -10.05
C ASP A 96 -20.04 0.01 -10.80
N LEU A 97 -20.22 0.21 -12.10
CA LEU A 97 -19.19 0.77 -12.97
C LEU A 97 -19.51 2.23 -13.25
N GLU A 98 -18.61 3.13 -12.88
CA GLU A 98 -18.73 4.55 -13.20
C GLU A 98 -18.03 4.81 -14.54
N GLU A 99 -18.79 5.23 -15.55
CA GLU A 99 -18.26 5.47 -16.92
C GLU A 99 -17.45 4.29 -17.50
N GLY A 100 -17.81 3.06 -17.10
CA GLY A 100 -17.12 1.84 -17.52
C GLY A 100 -15.82 1.54 -16.76
N ARG A 101 -15.47 2.32 -15.74
CA ARG A 101 -14.35 2.07 -14.83
C ARG A 101 -14.82 1.31 -13.58
N PHE A 102 -13.96 0.42 -13.08
CA PHE A 102 -14.13 -0.23 -11.80
C PHE A 102 -13.00 0.22 -10.88
N GLU A 103 -13.28 1.21 -10.05
CA GLU A 103 -12.29 1.78 -9.14
C GLU A 103 -12.16 0.93 -7.88
N THR A 104 -10.97 0.91 -7.30
CA THR A 104 -10.65 0.15 -6.08
C THR A 104 -11.59 0.53 -4.93
N ALA A 105 -11.99 1.80 -4.79
CA ALA A 105 -12.95 2.20 -3.76
C ALA A 105 -14.32 1.52 -3.92
N ALA A 106 -14.72 1.15 -5.14
CA ALA A 106 -15.99 0.52 -5.44
C ALA A 106 -15.99 -1.00 -5.21
N TRP A 107 -14.84 -1.63 -4.91
CA TRP A 107 -14.78 -3.09 -4.69
C TRP A 107 -15.34 -3.54 -3.34
N LEU A 108 -15.84 -2.61 -2.53
CA LEU A 108 -16.43 -2.83 -1.20
C LEU A 108 -17.85 -3.42 -1.31
N ILE A 109 -17.95 -4.59 -1.94
CA ILE A 109 -19.22 -5.24 -2.30
C ILE A 109 -19.37 -6.56 -1.54
N GLY A 110 -20.59 -6.87 -1.08
CA GLY A 110 -20.88 -8.12 -0.38
C GLY A 110 -19.97 -8.32 0.84
N ARG A 111 -19.43 -9.54 1.02
CA ARG A 111 -18.42 -9.80 2.07
C ARG A 111 -17.07 -9.11 1.83
N ALA A 112 -16.71 -8.77 0.59
CA ALA A 112 -15.47 -8.03 0.31
C ALA A 112 -15.52 -6.59 0.84
N GLY A 113 -16.72 -6.02 1.00
CA GLY A 113 -16.94 -4.72 1.64
C GLY A 113 -16.98 -4.72 3.17
N ARG A 114 -16.95 -5.89 3.82
CA ARG A 114 -17.00 -5.98 5.29
C ARG A 114 -15.61 -5.88 5.88
N ILE A 115 -15.25 -4.71 6.39
CA ILE A 115 -14.00 -4.51 7.12
C ILE A 115 -14.17 -5.08 8.54
N PRO A 116 -13.46 -6.16 8.92
CA PRO A 116 -13.56 -6.68 10.28
C PRO A 116 -12.81 -5.76 11.24
N GLU A 117 -13.32 -5.57 12.47
CA GLU A 117 -12.60 -4.83 13.53
C GLU A 117 -11.21 -5.44 13.78
N ARG A 118 -11.11 -6.77 13.75
CA ARG A 118 -9.87 -7.53 13.93
C ARG A 118 -9.76 -8.66 12.90
N ALA A 119 -8.60 -8.79 12.28
CA ALA A 119 -8.31 -9.85 11.33
C ALA A 119 -8.14 -11.22 12.03
N ASP A 120 -8.65 -12.28 11.40
CA ASP A 120 -8.36 -13.67 11.79
C ASP A 120 -7.06 -14.15 11.11
N PRO A 121 -5.99 -14.46 11.87
CA PRO A 121 -4.71 -14.91 11.32
C PRO A 121 -4.75 -16.20 10.48
N HIS A 122 -5.87 -16.96 10.51
CA HIS A 122 -6.06 -18.13 9.66
C HIS A 122 -6.57 -17.80 8.25
N LEU A 123 -7.00 -16.55 8.01
CA LEU A 123 -7.37 -16.11 6.66
C LEU A 123 -6.14 -15.99 5.76
N GLY A 124 -4.97 -15.69 6.33
CA GLY A 124 -3.71 -15.67 5.60
C GLY A 124 -3.76 -14.71 4.40
N PHE A 125 -3.40 -15.23 3.23
CA PHE A 125 -3.45 -14.50 1.96
C PHE A 125 -4.82 -14.52 1.25
N ALA A 126 -5.86 -15.08 1.87
CA ALA A 126 -7.19 -15.07 1.28
C ALA A 126 -7.67 -13.62 1.11
N PRO A 127 -8.09 -13.21 -0.10
CA PRO A 127 -8.70 -11.89 -0.31
C PRO A 127 -9.88 -11.69 0.63
N ARG A 128 -10.09 -10.45 1.10
CA ARG A 128 -11.22 -10.13 1.99
C ARG A 128 -12.54 -10.59 1.38
N GLY A 129 -13.30 -11.38 2.14
CA GLY A 129 -14.60 -11.94 1.72
C GLY A 129 -14.55 -13.32 1.04
N ALA A 130 -13.36 -13.85 0.75
CA ALA A 130 -13.19 -15.23 0.30
C ALA A 130 -13.51 -16.22 1.43
N VAL A 131 -14.03 -17.40 1.04
CA VAL A 131 -14.23 -18.51 1.99
C VAL A 131 -12.94 -19.28 2.14
N VAL A 132 -12.48 -19.42 3.38
CA VAL A 132 -11.27 -20.16 3.70
C VAL A 132 -11.62 -21.57 4.18
N GLU A 133 -10.91 -22.56 3.63
CA GLU A 133 -11.06 -23.95 4.04
C GLU A 133 -10.56 -24.19 5.47
N ARG A 134 -11.26 -25.05 6.21
CA ARG A 134 -10.84 -25.46 7.55
C ARG A 134 -9.48 -26.15 7.49
N GLY A 135 -8.59 -25.75 8.41
CA GLY A 135 -7.23 -26.28 8.47
C GLY A 135 -6.20 -25.43 7.73
N ALA A 136 -6.59 -24.26 7.19
CA ALA A 136 -5.64 -23.27 6.71
C ALA A 136 -4.59 -22.92 7.78
N PRO A 137 -3.31 -22.77 7.40
CA PRO A 137 -2.26 -22.47 8.36
C PRO A 137 -2.39 -21.05 8.89
N ARG A 138 -1.86 -20.82 10.10
CA ARG A 138 -1.75 -19.49 10.68
C ARG A 138 -0.58 -18.73 10.07
N PHE A 139 -0.81 -17.47 9.72
CA PHE A 139 0.23 -16.56 9.22
C PHE A 139 0.74 -15.61 10.31
N PRO A 140 1.99 -15.10 10.21
CA PRO A 140 2.63 -14.29 11.24
C PRO A 140 2.33 -12.78 11.13
N PHE A 141 1.17 -12.38 10.60
CA PHE A 141 0.74 -10.98 10.59
C PHE A 141 0.47 -10.49 12.02
N ASP A 142 0.98 -9.31 12.37
CA ASP A 142 0.85 -8.73 13.72
C ASP A 142 0.21 -7.33 13.74
N VAL A 143 -0.02 -6.72 12.57
CA VAL A 143 -0.89 -5.54 12.41
C VAL A 143 -2.25 -6.03 11.90
N ILE A 144 -3.11 -6.37 12.86
CA ILE A 144 -4.37 -7.11 12.64
C ILE A 144 -5.62 -6.35 13.10
N GLU A 145 -5.49 -5.18 13.73
CA GLU A 145 -6.63 -4.35 14.15
C GLU A 145 -6.95 -3.33 13.05
N ALA A 146 -8.23 -3.20 12.68
CA ALA A 146 -8.67 -2.24 11.67
C ALA A 146 -8.30 -0.81 12.02
N GLU A 147 -8.49 -0.44 13.29
CA GLU A 147 -8.14 0.89 13.81
C GLU A 147 -6.67 1.27 13.63
N ARG A 148 -5.79 0.27 13.50
CA ARG A 148 -4.35 0.47 13.29
C ARG A 148 -3.94 0.33 11.82
N ALA A 149 -4.71 -0.41 11.03
CA ALA A 149 -4.27 -0.91 9.72
C ALA A 149 -5.05 -0.30 8.56
N TRP A 150 -6.32 0.03 8.75
CA TRP A 150 -7.25 0.39 7.69
C TRP A 150 -7.51 1.89 7.65
N SER A 151 -7.68 2.42 6.44
CA SER A 151 -7.97 3.83 6.21
C SER A 151 -8.96 3.97 5.06
N ASP A 152 -10.03 4.75 5.27
CA ASP A 152 -11.07 5.02 4.27
C ASP A 152 -10.50 5.64 2.98
N SER A 153 -9.42 6.42 3.08
CA SER A 153 -8.83 7.13 1.93
C SER A 153 -7.85 6.27 1.14
N ALA A 154 -7.48 5.07 1.62
CA ALA A 154 -6.40 4.29 1.02
C ALA A 154 -6.70 3.84 -0.42
N ALA A 155 -7.94 3.42 -0.69
CA ALA A 155 -8.35 2.98 -2.03
C ALA A 155 -8.29 4.11 -3.07
N GLU A 156 -8.82 5.28 -2.73
CA GLU A 156 -8.80 6.45 -3.61
C GLU A 156 -7.37 6.92 -3.88
N LEU A 157 -6.54 6.99 -2.85
CA LEU A 157 -5.15 7.40 -2.99
C LEU A 157 -4.31 6.40 -3.79
N TYR A 158 -4.63 5.10 -3.68
CA TYR A 158 -4.03 4.06 -4.52
C TYR A 158 -4.34 4.31 -6.00
N GLU A 159 -5.60 4.57 -6.35
CA GLU A 159 -5.99 4.87 -7.75
C GLU A 159 -5.33 6.16 -8.26
N GLN A 160 -5.26 7.19 -7.43
CA GLN A 160 -4.53 8.42 -7.78
C GLN A 160 -3.04 8.14 -8.03
N ALA A 161 -2.41 7.30 -7.21
CA ALA A 161 -0.99 6.98 -7.33
C ALA A 161 -0.69 6.13 -8.58
N THR A 162 -1.51 5.13 -8.89
CA THR A 162 -1.33 4.30 -10.10
C THR A 162 -1.58 5.09 -11.38
N ALA A 163 -2.52 6.04 -11.37
CA ALA A 163 -2.78 6.91 -12.52
C ALA A 163 -1.70 7.98 -12.74
N ALA A 164 -0.99 8.40 -11.68
CA ALA A 164 -0.02 9.50 -11.71
C ALA A 164 1.44 9.05 -11.90
N GLN A 165 1.69 7.80 -12.30
CA GLN A 165 3.05 7.27 -12.47
C GLN A 165 3.86 8.04 -13.54
N TRP A 166 5.15 8.24 -13.26
CA TRP A 166 6.11 8.89 -14.16
C TRP A 166 7.47 8.18 -14.14
N ASP A 167 8.24 8.33 -15.22
CA ASP A 167 9.52 7.65 -15.42
C ASP A 167 10.69 8.64 -15.28
N ALA A 168 11.59 8.37 -14.34
CA ALA A 168 12.72 9.26 -14.06
C ALA A 168 13.74 9.37 -15.21
N SER A 169 13.74 8.45 -16.18
CA SER A 169 14.58 8.54 -17.37
C SER A 169 13.90 9.30 -18.51
N ARG A 170 12.58 9.09 -18.70
CA ARG A 170 11.85 9.57 -19.88
C ARG A 170 11.10 10.88 -19.68
N ASP A 171 10.56 11.11 -18.48
CA ASP A 171 9.66 12.23 -18.21
C ASP A 171 10.35 13.44 -17.59
N ILE A 172 11.62 13.29 -17.19
CA ILE A 172 12.49 14.38 -16.77
C ILE A 172 13.25 14.92 -17.99
N PRO A 173 13.26 16.24 -18.24
CA PRO A 173 13.84 16.82 -19.44
C PRO A 173 15.37 16.93 -19.35
N TRP A 174 16.07 15.81 -19.20
CA TRP A 174 17.53 15.77 -18.99
C TRP A 174 18.35 16.53 -20.04
N GLY A 175 17.84 16.65 -21.28
CA GLY A 175 18.49 17.42 -22.34
C GLY A 175 18.51 18.94 -22.11
N ASP A 176 17.66 19.45 -21.21
CA ASP A 176 17.60 20.86 -20.83
C ASP A 176 18.51 21.20 -19.64
N LEU A 177 19.26 20.20 -19.13
CA LEU A 177 20.22 20.42 -18.05
C LEU A 177 21.43 21.20 -18.57
N VAL A 178 21.64 22.39 -18.03
CA VAL A 178 22.76 23.26 -18.39
C VAL A 178 23.81 23.31 -17.26
N PRO A 179 25.10 23.45 -17.59
CA PRO A 179 26.13 23.76 -16.61
C PRO A 179 25.79 25.05 -15.85
N ILE A 180 25.90 25.00 -14.53
CA ILE A 180 25.74 26.16 -13.64
C ILE A 180 27.05 26.46 -12.92
N GLU A 181 27.07 27.52 -12.12
CA GLU A 181 28.25 27.90 -11.34
C GLU A 181 28.68 26.73 -10.41
N PRO A 182 29.97 26.37 -10.35
CA PRO A 182 30.44 25.18 -9.64
C PRO A 182 29.97 25.03 -8.19
N GLU A 183 29.97 26.11 -7.40
CA GLU A 183 29.57 26.05 -5.99
C GLU A 183 28.05 25.93 -5.84
N LEU A 184 27.28 26.53 -6.75
CA LEU A 184 25.84 26.29 -6.86
C LEU A 184 25.54 24.83 -7.25
N GLU A 185 26.30 24.25 -8.19
CA GLU A 185 26.14 22.83 -8.58
C GLU A 185 26.47 21.88 -7.42
N ARG A 186 27.56 22.12 -6.69
CA ARG A 186 27.88 21.35 -5.46
C ARG A 186 26.74 21.41 -4.44
N SER A 187 26.14 22.59 -4.26
CA SER A 187 25.02 22.78 -3.34
C SER A 187 23.77 22.01 -3.78
N VAL A 188 23.44 22.03 -5.09
CA VAL A 188 22.37 21.20 -5.64
C VAL A 188 22.66 19.72 -5.40
N CYS A 189 23.86 19.25 -5.72
CA CYS A 189 24.28 17.87 -5.50
C CYS A 189 24.21 17.44 -4.02
N GLN A 190 24.56 18.33 -3.09
CA GLN A 190 24.46 18.05 -1.64
C GLN A 190 23.01 17.91 -1.20
N LEU A 191 22.10 18.74 -1.73
CA LEU A 191 20.67 18.61 -1.49
C LEU A 191 20.11 17.32 -2.10
N MET A 192 20.50 16.97 -3.34
CA MET A 192 20.07 15.73 -3.98
C MET A 192 20.54 14.48 -3.21
N THR A 193 21.75 14.51 -2.67
CA THR A 193 22.30 13.42 -1.85
C THR A 193 21.52 13.29 -0.55
N PHE A 194 21.27 14.41 0.14
CA PHE A 194 20.44 14.44 1.34
C PHE A 194 19.02 13.92 1.07
N LEU A 195 18.37 14.39 -0.01
CA LEU A 195 17.03 13.93 -0.39
C LEU A 195 17.02 12.44 -0.66
N ALA A 196 17.95 11.91 -1.49
CA ALA A 196 18.03 10.49 -1.79
C ALA A 196 18.18 9.60 -0.54
N GLU A 197 18.99 10.01 0.44
CA GLU A 197 19.11 9.28 1.72
C GLU A 197 17.80 9.25 2.51
N ASN A 198 17.07 10.36 2.51
CA ASN A 198 15.77 10.44 3.16
C ASN A 198 14.73 9.56 2.46
N GLU A 199 14.75 9.50 1.13
CA GLU A 199 13.86 8.61 0.37
C GLU A 199 14.17 7.13 0.60
N TYR A 200 15.42 6.75 0.91
CA TYR A 200 15.68 5.38 1.38
C TYR A 200 14.95 5.08 2.69
N SER A 201 14.88 6.03 3.63
CA SER A 201 14.08 5.84 4.84
C SER A 201 12.59 5.80 4.52
N ALA A 202 12.10 6.72 3.68
CA ALA A 202 10.71 6.74 3.24
C ALA A 202 10.33 5.48 2.45
N LEU A 203 11.29 4.77 1.84
CA LEU A 203 11.09 3.48 1.20
C LEU A 203 11.07 2.34 2.22
N TYR A 204 12.12 2.22 3.05
CA TYR A 204 12.30 1.08 3.94
C TYR A 204 11.29 1.04 5.09
N VAL A 205 10.92 2.21 5.64
CA VAL A 205 10.02 2.30 6.80
C VAL A 205 8.60 1.80 6.48
N PRO A 206 7.90 2.20 5.42
CA PRO A 206 6.62 1.58 5.07
C PRO A 206 6.79 0.15 4.57
N ALA A 207 7.89 -0.17 3.86
CA ALA A 207 8.14 -1.52 3.35
C ALA A 207 8.19 -2.59 4.44
N GLN A 208 8.77 -2.30 5.62
CA GLN A 208 8.79 -3.26 6.73
C GLN A 208 7.40 -3.58 7.32
N TRP A 209 6.39 -2.73 7.06
CA TRP A 209 5.03 -2.94 7.53
C TRP A 209 4.15 -3.73 6.56
N ILE A 210 4.41 -3.67 5.25
CA ILE A 210 3.70 -4.45 4.23
C ILE A 210 3.58 -5.95 4.60
N PRO A 211 4.65 -6.68 5.00
CA PRO A 211 4.53 -8.10 5.35
C PRO A 211 3.90 -8.36 6.72
N ARG A 212 3.62 -7.31 7.51
CA ARG A 212 3.08 -7.37 8.88
C ARG A 212 1.59 -7.03 8.95
N ILE A 213 1.11 -6.21 8.02
CA ILE A 213 -0.31 -5.85 7.86
C ILE A 213 -1.07 -7.03 7.28
N HIS A 214 -2.17 -7.41 7.93
CA HIS A 214 -3.01 -8.49 7.44
C HIS A 214 -3.63 -8.13 6.08
N PRO A 215 -3.62 -9.02 5.07
CA PRO A 215 -4.20 -8.78 3.73
C PRO A 215 -5.70 -8.48 3.69
N VAL A 216 -6.38 -8.55 4.84
CA VAL A 216 -7.79 -8.16 4.95
C VAL A 216 -7.92 -6.64 4.89
N PHE A 217 -6.86 -5.89 5.19
CA PHE A 217 -6.78 -4.44 5.01
C PHE A 217 -6.05 -4.10 3.71
N ALA A 218 -6.54 -4.71 2.61
CA ALA A 218 -5.86 -4.73 1.31
C ALA A 218 -5.54 -3.33 0.78
N GLU A 219 -6.45 -2.36 0.94
CA GLU A 219 -6.30 -1.00 0.44
C GLU A 219 -5.03 -0.33 0.99
N THR A 220 -4.77 -0.49 2.29
CA THR A 220 -3.55 0.05 2.91
C THR A 220 -2.30 -0.61 2.34
N VAL A 221 -2.31 -1.94 2.17
CA VAL A 221 -1.17 -2.66 1.59
C VAL A 221 -0.90 -2.22 0.15
N LEU A 222 -1.95 -2.05 -0.65
CA LEU A 222 -1.86 -1.56 -2.02
C LEU A 222 -1.30 -0.13 -2.08
N PHE A 223 -1.82 0.77 -1.23
CA PHE A 223 -1.31 2.15 -1.17
C PHE A 223 0.16 2.20 -0.75
N LEU A 224 0.54 1.49 0.32
CA LEU A 224 1.94 1.45 0.77
C LEU A 224 2.88 0.89 -0.30
N ALA A 225 2.42 -0.07 -1.12
CA ALA A 225 3.20 -0.57 -2.24
C ALA A 225 3.44 0.51 -3.32
N THR A 226 2.46 1.39 -3.56
CA THR A 226 2.66 2.54 -4.47
C THR A 226 3.61 3.56 -3.87
N GLN A 227 3.54 3.83 -2.56
CA GLN A 227 4.51 4.69 -1.88
C GLN A 227 5.94 4.15 -2.05
N VAL A 228 6.17 2.85 -1.82
CA VAL A 228 7.49 2.23 -2.04
C VAL A 228 7.98 2.40 -3.48
N ALA A 229 7.08 2.31 -4.47
CA ALA A 229 7.43 2.54 -5.87
C ALA A 229 7.75 4.01 -6.17
N ASP A 230 7.02 4.94 -5.56
CA ASP A 230 7.25 6.39 -5.66
C ASP A 230 8.63 6.73 -5.08
N GLU A 231 8.98 6.23 -3.89
CA GLU A 231 10.28 6.50 -3.29
C GLU A 231 11.46 5.89 -4.06
N ALA A 232 11.28 4.71 -4.66
CA ALA A 232 12.29 4.14 -5.54
C ALA A 232 12.61 5.07 -6.72
N ARG A 233 11.57 5.73 -7.28
CA ARG A 233 11.71 6.69 -8.38
C ARG A 233 12.31 8.00 -7.90
N HIS A 234 11.98 8.46 -6.69
CA HIS A 234 12.58 9.64 -6.08
C HIS A 234 14.09 9.45 -5.87
N ILE A 235 14.51 8.34 -5.26
CA ILE A 235 15.92 7.96 -5.09
C ILE A 235 16.65 8.00 -6.43
N GLU A 236 16.08 7.34 -7.45
CA GLU A 236 16.65 7.30 -8.79
C GLU A 236 16.82 8.70 -9.38
N ALA A 237 15.78 9.54 -9.34
CA ALA A 237 15.79 10.87 -9.92
C ALA A 237 16.79 11.80 -9.22
N PHE A 238 16.84 11.79 -7.88
CA PHE A 238 17.80 12.60 -7.12
C PHE A 238 19.24 12.14 -7.35
N CYS A 239 19.50 10.83 -7.36
CA CYS A 239 20.83 10.30 -7.63
C CYS A 239 21.29 10.65 -9.05
N LYS A 240 20.41 10.49 -10.05
CA LYS A 240 20.69 10.92 -11.42
C LYS A 240 21.03 12.40 -11.45
N ARG A 241 20.20 13.26 -10.86
CA ARG A 241 20.46 14.71 -10.89
C ARG A 241 21.80 15.07 -10.26
N ALA A 242 22.17 14.45 -9.13
CA ALA A 242 23.47 14.68 -8.50
C ALA A 242 24.65 14.30 -9.42
N LEU A 243 24.46 13.31 -10.31
CA LEU A 243 25.49 12.76 -11.19
C LEU A 243 25.50 13.38 -12.60
N SER A 244 24.48 14.14 -12.99
CA SER A 244 24.30 14.57 -14.39
C SER A 244 25.10 15.81 -14.81
N ASN A 245 25.56 16.66 -13.89
CA ASN A 245 26.20 17.95 -14.23
C ASN A 245 27.59 18.12 -13.59
N GLY A 246 28.28 17.01 -13.31
CA GLY A 246 29.68 17.00 -12.88
C GLY A 246 29.95 17.21 -11.38
N GLY A 247 28.93 17.40 -10.54
CA GLY A 247 29.09 17.55 -9.08
C GLY A 247 29.26 16.22 -8.33
N GLY A 248 28.46 15.21 -8.66
CA GLY A 248 28.48 13.89 -8.01
C GLY A 248 27.70 13.82 -6.70
N LEU A 249 27.58 12.63 -6.12
CA LEU A 249 27.02 12.46 -4.77
C LEU A 249 27.95 13.08 -3.73
N GLN A 250 27.39 13.75 -2.73
CA GLN A 250 28.12 14.52 -1.72
C GLN A 250 28.09 13.81 -0.35
N PHE A 251 28.04 14.57 0.75
CA PHE A 251 28.23 14.04 2.09
C PHE A 251 26.93 13.51 2.70
N SER A 252 27.01 12.29 3.23
CA SER A 252 26.09 11.74 4.22
C SER A 252 26.59 12.06 5.62
N THR A 253 25.84 12.84 6.40
CA THR A 253 26.28 13.22 7.75
C THR A 253 25.80 12.22 8.79
N ALA A 254 26.58 12.07 9.87
CA ALA A 254 26.21 11.21 10.99
C ALA A 254 24.88 11.64 11.65
N SER A 255 24.57 12.94 11.68
CA SER A 255 23.29 13.44 12.21
C SER A 255 22.10 13.05 11.33
N THR A 256 22.21 13.19 10.01
CA THR A 256 21.18 12.69 9.09
C THR A 256 21.00 11.19 9.24
N GLN A 257 22.08 10.41 9.21
CA GLN A 257 22.01 8.95 9.35
C GLN A 257 21.39 8.50 10.68
N ALA A 258 21.73 9.16 11.80
CA ALA A 258 21.11 8.89 13.10
C ALA A 258 19.60 9.18 13.08
N SER A 259 19.17 10.30 12.47
CA SER A 259 17.76 10.66 12.31
C SER A 259 16.98 9.60 11.51
N LEU A 260 17.54 9.16 10.39
CA LEU A 260 16.90 8.14 9.53
C LEU A 260 16.84 6.79 10.25
N LYS A 261 17.90 6.40 10.94
CA LYS A 261 17.91 5.17 11.74
C LYS A 261 16.81 5.17 12.80
N SER A 262 16.58 6.28 13.51
CA SER A 262 15.52 6.35 14.52
C SER A 262 14.10 6.30 13.94
N LEU A 263 13.91 6.50 12.62
CA LEU A 263 12.64 6.19 11.93
C LEU A 263 12.53 4.69 11.64
N LEU A 264 13.62 4.10 11.15
CA LEU A 264 13.68 2.67 10.82
C LEU A 264 13.46 1.78 12.05
N ASP A 265 14.01 2.18 13.21
CA ASP A 265 13.92 1.45 14.47
C ASP A 265 12.51 1.46 15.10
N GLN A 266 11.51 2.14 14.51
CA GLN A 266 10.16 2.18 15.07
C GLN A 266 9.47 0.81 15.01
N GLU A 267 9.07 0.29 16.16
CA GLU A 267 8.42 -1.02 16.30
C GLU A 267 6.88 -0.97 16.31
N ASP A 268 6.29 0.23 16.16
CA ASP A 268 4.85 0.45 16.07
C ASP A 268 4.48 1.18 14.77
N PHE A 269 3.49 0.65 14.05
CA PHE A 269 3.11 1.15 12.72
C PHE A 269 2.60 2.59 12.75
N LEU A 270 1.76 2.93 13.72
CA LEU A 270 1.18 4.27 13.82
C LEU A 270 2.24 5.29 14.25
N ARG A 271 3.14 4.94 15.17
CA ARG A 271 4.31 5.77 15.50
C ARG A 271 5.22 5.99 14.29
N ALA A 272 5.53 4.93 13.54
CA ALA A 272 6.36 5.01 12.34
C ALA A 272 5.72 5.93 11.29
N SER A 273 4.45 5.71 10.94
CA SER A 273 3.70 6.53 9.98
C SER A 273 3.55 7.99 10.45
N PHE A 274 3.39 8.23 11.74
CA PHE A 274 3.32 9.58 12.29
C PHE A 274 4.65 10.34 12.19
N LEU A 275 5.75 9.71 12.61
CA LEU A 275 7.07 10.34 12.61
C LEU A 275 7.56 10.58 11.17
N LEU A 276 7.40 9.58 10.29
CA LEU A 276 7.79 9.70 8.89
C LEU A 276 6.87 10.67 8.15
N SER A 277 5.58 10.35 8.00
CA SER A 277 4.75 11.01 7.00
C SER A 277 4.08 12.31 7.50
N VAL A 278 3.71 12.40 8.78
CA VAL A 278 3.07 13.63 9.31
C VAL A 278 4.11 14.68 9.66
N LEU A 279 5.20 14.28 10.31
CA LEU A 279 6.26 15.19 10.74
C LEU A 279 7.33 15.38 9.65
N GLY A 280 7.90 14.30 9.13
CA GLY A 280 8.97 14.27 8.12
C GLY A 280 8.51 14.67 6.72
N GLU A 281 7.78 13.80 6.00
CA GLU A 281 7.34 14.02 4.61
C GLU A 281 6.53 15.33 4.46
N GLY A 282 5.73 15.66 5.47
CA GLY A 282 5.04 16.94 5.52
C GLY A 282 5.98 18.15 5.50
N THR A 283 7.15 18.05 6.13
CA THR A 283 8.24 19.05 6.06
C THR A 283 8.94 18.99 4.70
N PHE A 284 9.10 17.78 4.14
CA PHE A 284 9.67 17.58 2.80
C PHE A 284 8.87 18.27 1.70
N LEU A 285 7.54 18.35 1.80
CA LEU A 285 6.72 19.11 0.83
C LEU A 285 7.19 20.57 0.70
N ASP A 286 7.50 21.21 1.82
CA ASP A 286 7.98 22.60 1.87
C ASP A 286 9.41 22.68 1.30
N LEU A 287 10.27 21.70 1.61
CA LEU A 287 11.63 21.60 1.07
C LEU A 287 11.65 21.41 -0.45
N LEU A 288 10.85 20.49 -0.97
CA LEU A 288 10.72 20.26 -2.40
C LEU A 288 10.16 21.50 -3.11
N LYS A 289 9.20 22.20 -2.49
CA LYS A 289 8.72 23.47 -3.04
C LYS A 289 9.82 24.54 -3.06
N TYR A 290 10.66 24.60 -2.04
CA TYR A 290 11.82 25.50 -2.00
C TYR A 290 12.81 25.18 -3.11
N VAL A 291 13.15 23.91 -3.30
CA VAL A 291 14.03 23.44 -4.39
C VAL A 291 13.40 23.76 -5.76
N GLU A 292 12.11 23.49 -5.95
CA GLU A 292 11.35 23.83 -7.16
C GLU A 292 11.39 25.34 -7.46
N THR A 293 11.34 26.18 -6.42
CA THR A 293 11.28 27.65 -6.57
C THR A 293 12.65 28.26 -6.87
N HIS A 294 13.71 27.74 -6.23
CA HIS A 294 15.03 28.36 -6.25
C HIS A 294 16.03 27.71 -7.21
N SER A 295 15.77 26.50 -7.70
CA SER A 295 16.65 25.84 -8.66
C SER A 295 16.75 26.65 -9.96
N PRO A 296 17.97 26.90 -10.48
CA PRO A 296 18.17 27.77 -11.64
C PRO A 296 17.73 27.12 -12.96
N GLU A 297 17.79 25.79 -13.05
CA GLU A 297 17.55 25.03 -14.27
C GLU A 297 16.26 24.18 -14.18
N PRO A 298 15.62 23.86 -15.33
CA PRO A 298 14.29 23.25 -15.36
C PRO A 298 14.25 21.78 -14.91
N VAL A 299 15.35 21.04 -14.98
CA VAL A 299 15.45 19.63 -14.61
C VAL A 299 15.29 19.44 -13.11
N THR A 300 16.06 20.14 -12.27
CA THR A 300 15.87 20.03 -10.80
C THR A 300 14.49 20.52 -10.38
N ARG A 301 13.96 21.57 -11.03
CA ARG A 301 12.60 22.06 -10.75
C ARG A 301 11.55 20.99 -11.04
N GLU A 302 11.68 20.30 -12.17
CA GLU A 302 10.72 19.26 -12.56
C GLU A 302 10.80 18.03 -11.67
N ILE A 303 12.01 17.60 -11.28
CA ILE A 303 12.20 16.52 -10.31
C ILE A 303 11.51 16.87 -8.98
N ALA A 304 11.79 18.05 -8.44
CA ALA A 304 11.20 18.48 -7.17
C ALA A 304 9.68 18.63 -7.26
N ARG A 305 9.15 19.13 -8.38
CA ARG A 305 7.70 19.25 -8.61
C ARG A 305 7.01 17.89 -8.60
N ARG A 306 7.58 16.90 -9.31
CA ARG A 306 6.99 15.55 -9.42
C ARG A 306 7.04 14.82 -8.08
N ALA A 307 8.20 14.82 -7.41
CA ALA A 307 8.32 14.25 -6.07
C ALA A 307 7.32 14.89 -5.10
N ARG A 308 7.16 16.23 -5.14
CA ARG A 308 6.20 16.93 -4.27
C ARG A 308 4.73 16.52 -4.51
N VAL A 309 4.36 16.17 -5.74
CA VAL A 309 3.01 15.67 -6.04
C VAL A 309 2.80 14.29 -5.44
N ASP A 310 3.82 13.44 -5.50
CA ASP A 310 3.81 12.09 -4.93
C ASP A 310 3.76 12.15 -3.40
N GLU A 311 4.64 12.92 -2.77
CA GLU A 311 4.65 13.18 -1.31
C GLU A 311 3.32 13.71 -0.78
N SER A 312 2.58 14.48 -1.58
CA SER A 312 1.29 15.02 -1.14
C SER A 312 0.27 13.91 -0.86
N ARG A 313 0.36 12.77 -1.56
CA ARG A 313 -0.48 11.60 -1.35
C ARG A 313 -0.05 10.83 -0.10
N HIS A 314 1.26 10.66 0.14
CA HIS A 314 1.79 9.98 1.33
C HIS A 314 1.36 10.71 2.61
N VAL A 315 1.52 12.04 2.63
CA VAL A 315 1.07 12.91 3.72
C VAL A 315 -0.45 12.87 3.89
N HIS A 316 -1.21 12.82 2.80
CA HIS A 316 -2.67 12.71 2.87
C HIS A 316 -3.10 11.40 3.55
N PHE A 317 -2.56 10.27 3.09
CA PHE A 317 -2.85 8.96 3.66
C PHE A 317 -2.56 8.94 5.16
N ALA A 318 -1.35 9.33 5.58
CA ALA A 318 -0.95 9.28 6.97
C ALA A 318 -1.83 10.17 7.85
N ARG A 319 -2.16 11.39 7.40
CA ARG A 319 -3.05 12.29 8.15
C ARG A 319 -4.46 11.72 8.30
N SER A 320 -5.04 11.20 7.21
CA SER A 320 -6.38 10.61 7.24
C SER A 320 -6.43 9.40 8.17
N HIS A 321 -5.47 8.50 8.01
CA HIS A 321 -5.34 7.27 8.80
C HIS A 321 -5.15 7.56 10.29
N LEU A 322 -4.19 8.45 10.65
CA LEU A 322 -3.92 8.78 12.05
C LEU A 322 -5.05 9.57 12.71
N ARG A 323 -5.75 10.42 11.95
CA ARG A 323 -6.95 11.10 12.48
C ARG A 323 -8.03 10.09 12.86
N GLY A 324 -8.26 9.08 12.02
CA GLY A 324 -9.18 7.98 12.32
C GLY A 324 -8.76 7.19 13.56
N ALA A 325 -7.49 6.79 13.63
CA ALA A 325 -6.95 6.04 14.76
C ALA A 325 -6.96 6.84 16.09
N VAL A 326 -6.67 8.15 16.05
CA VAL A 326 -6.74 9.01 17.24
C VAL A 326 -8.18 9.21 17.71
N ALA A 327 -9.14 9.21 16.78
CA ALA A 327 -10.56 9.29 17.12
C ALA A 327 -11.07 7.99 17.77
N SER A 328 -10.51 6.81 17.44
CA SER A 328 -10.89 5.53 18.04
C SER A 328 -10.19 5.26 19.39
N ASP A 329 -8.92 5.65 19.54
CA ASP A 329 -8.16 5.47 20.79
C ASP A 329 -7.64 6.80 21.36
N SER A 330 -8.30 7.27 22.41
CA SER A 330 -7.89 8.46 23.17
C SER A 330 -6.46 8.41 23.74
N ARG A 331 -5.88 7.23 23.93
CA ARG A 331 -4.50 7.06 24.44
C ARG A 331 -3.46 7.21 23.34
N LEU A 332 -3.85 7.05 22.07
CA LEU A 332 -2.92 7.10 20.94
C LEU A 332 -2.26 8.48 20.84
N LYS A 333 -2.96 9.57 21.13
CA LYS A 333 -2.38 10.91 21.07
C LYS A 333 -1.16 11.06 22.00
N GLU A 334 -1.28 10.59 23.24
CA GLU A 334 -0.18 10.58 24.20
C GLU A 334 0.95 9.63 23.78
N ASN A 335 0.60 8.49 23.17
CA ASN A 335 1.58 7.56 22.62
C ASN A 335 2.42 8.21 21.49
N LEU A 336 1.77 8.95 20.58
CA LEU A 336 2.43 9.70 19.51
C LEU A 336 3.27 10.87 20.06
N ARG A 337 2.75 11.61 21.04
CA ARG A 337 3.49 12.67 21.76
C ARG A 337 4.80 12.12 22.34
N ARG A 338 4.72 10.95 22.99
CA ARG A 338 5.89 10.28 23.56
C ARG A 338 6.91 9.88 22.50
N ALA A 339 6.47 9.39 21.35
CA ALA A 339 7.38 9.03 20.25
C ALA A 339 8.20 10.24 19.76
N VAL A 340 7.61 11.44 19.71
CA VAL A 340 8.33 12.68 19.37
C VAL A 340 9.36 13.03 20.45
N LEU A 341 8.99 12.93 21.72
CA LEU A 341 9.88 13.22 22.85
C LEU A 341 11.06 12.24 22.91
N GLU A 342 10.79 10.94 22.74
CA GLU A 342 11.81 9.88 22.68
C GLU A 342 12.79 10.15 21.54
N ARG A 343 12.28 10.44 20.33
CA ARG A 343 13.11 10.77 19.16
C ARG A 343 13.94 12.04 19.39
N ALA A 344 13.35 13.10 19.93
CA ALA A 344 14.06 14.35 20.23
C ALA A 344 15.18 14.14 21.25
N SER A 345 14.96 13.30 22.27
CA SER A 345 15.99 12.95 23.25
C SER A 345 17.18 12.24 22.61
N VAL A 346 16.93 11.22 21.78
CA VAL A 346 17.99 10.48 21.06
C VAL A 346 18.81 11.40 20.16
N LEU A 347 18.14 12.31 19.45
CA LEU A 347 18.81 13.20 18.51
C LEU A 347 19.49 14.39 19.17
N SER A 348 19.15 14.73 20.42
CA SER A 348 19.81 15.82 21.16
C SER A 348 21.31 15.55 21.43
N GLU A 349 21.71 14.29 21.46
CA GLU A 349 23.11 13.86 21.66
C GLU A 349 23.96 14.04 20.39
N VAL A 350 23.31 14.09 19.22
CA VAL A 350 23.98 14.35 17.95
C VAL A 350 23.92 15.84 17.67
N LYS A 351 25.04 16.55 17.90
CA LYS A 351 25.12 18.02 17.78
C LYS A 351 24.51 18.55 16.47
N GLY A 352 23.33 19.17 16.58
CA GLY A 352 22.81 20.22 15.70
C GLY A 352 22.55 19.85 14.23
N LEU A 353 21.79 20.74 13.58
CA LEU A 353 21.39 20.72 12.17
C LEU A 353 22.53 20.27 11.23
N ASN A 354 22.19 19.59 10.13
CA ASN A 354 23.15 19.26 9.06
C ASN A 354 23.63 20.55 8.38
N PRO A 355 24.85 21.07 8.70
CA PRO A 355 25.28 22.39 8.27
C PRO A 355 25.46 22.47 6.75
N LEU A 356 25.83 21.35 6.12
CA LEU A 356 26.00 21.28 4.67
C LEU A 356 24.68 21.47 3.93
N VAL A 357 23.58 20.93 4.47
CA VAL A 357 22.23 21.16 3.93
C VAL A 357 21.81 22.61 4.13
N GLU A 358 22.04 23.16 5.32
CA GLU A 358 21.68 24.54 5.62
C GLU A 358 22.41 25.56 4.73
N GLU A 359 23.71 25.36 4.51
CA GLU A 359 24.53 26.16 3.62
C GLU A 359 24.04 26.01 2.18
N SER A 360 23.80 24.77 1.72
CA SER A 360 23.32 24.50 0.37
C SER A 360 21.96 25.15 0.08
N LEU A 361 21.04 25.16 1.05
CA LEU A 361 19.75 25.85 0.92
C LEU A 361 19.92 27.37 0.76
N ALA A 362 20.82 27.98 1.53
CA ALA A 362 21.10 29.41 1.42
C ALA A 362 21.76 29.75 0.06
N ILE A 363 22.73 28.94 -0.38
CA ILE A 363 23.42 29.12 -1.66
C ILE A 363 22.45 28.94 -2.83
N LEU A 364 21.56 27.94 -2.76
CA LEU A 364 20.54 27.70 -3.78
C LEU A 364 19.65 28.93 -3.97
N ALA A 365 19.11 29.49 -2.89
CA ALA A 365 18.26 30.68 -2.97
C ALA A 365 19.00 31.98 -3.32
N ALA A 366 20.29 32.08 -3.00
CA ALA A 366 21.14 33.18 -3.46
C ALA A 366 21.52 33.07 -4.94
N GLY A 367 21.46 31.84 -5.50
CA GLY A 367 21.95 31.52 -6.83
C GLY A 367 23.48 31.56 -6.93
N GLY A 368 24.18 31.09 -5.89
CA GLY A 368 25.65 31.05 -5.80
C GLY A 368 26.23 31.83 -4.60
N LEU A 369 27.56 31.94 -4.54
CA LEU A 369 28.33 32.51 -3.41
C LEU A 369 28.59 34.04 -3.48
N ASP A 370 27.81 34.76 -4.26
CA ASP A 370 27.95 36.20 -4.35
C ASP A 370 27.60 36.88 -3.02
N ALA A 371 28.57 37.61 -2.45
CA ALA A 371 28.43 38.30 -1.17
C ALA A 371 27.23 39.26 -1.13
N ALA A 372 26.85 39.87 -2.25
CA ALA A 372 25.69 40.76 -2.32
C ALA A 372 24.34 40.00 -2.27
N ARG A 373 24.33 38.71 -2.65
CA ARG A 373 23.12 37.88 -2.75
C ARG A 373 22.94 36.93 -1.56
N LEU A 374 24.02 36.53 -0.90
CA LEU A 374 23.97 35.62 0.27
C LEU A 374 23.01 36.06 1.39
N PRO A 375 22.89 37.35 1.77
CA PRO A 375 21.90 37.77 2.77
C PRO A 375 20.46 37.43 2.39
N ARG A 376 20.12 37.50 1.09
CA ARG A 376 18.79 37.08 0.58
C ARG A 376 18.62 35.57 0.70
N GLY A 377 19.64 34.79 0.36
CA GLY A 377 19.62 33.33 0.51
C GLY A 377 19.41 32.89 1.96
N MET A 378 20.13 33.50 2.89
CA MET A 378 19.97 33.26 4.33
C MET A 378 18.55 33.59 4.82
N LYS A 379 17.98 34.71 4.36
CA LYS A 379 16.60 35.09 4.69
C LYS A 379 15.58 34.10 4.12
N ALA A 380 15.77 33.64 2.88
CA ALA A 380 14.89 32.66 2.25
C ALA A 380 14.93 31.32 2.99
N ARG A 381 16.13 30.87 3.38
CA ARG A 381 16.30 29.68 4.21
C ARG A 381 15.59 29.82 5.56
N ALA A 382 15.75 30.95 6.27
CA ALA A 382 15.04 31.16 7.53
C ALA A 382 13.52 31.09 7.36
N ALA A 383 12.98 31.74 6.31
CA ALA A 383 11.55 31.69 6.00
C ALA A 383 11.04 30.27 5.65
N LEU A 384 11.90 29.40 5.09
CA LEU A 384 11.58 27.99 4.87
C LEU A 384 11.29 27.28 6.19
N TYR A 385 12.14 27.46 7.21
CA TYR A 385 11.94 26.85 8.53
C TYR A 385 10.67 27.36 9.21
N ASP A 386 10.38 28.66 9.11
CA ASP A 386 9.13 29.24 9.63
C ASP A 386 7.92 28.60 8.96
N THR A 387 7.95 28.48 7.62
CA THR A 387 6.89 27.84 6.83
C THR A 387 6.70 26.37 7.22
N MET A 388 7.80 25.63 7.38
CA MET A 388 7.78 24.23 7.81
C MET A 388 7.19 24.06 9.21
N HIS A 389 7.57 24.94 10.13
CA HIS A 389 7.00 24.95 11.47
C HIS A 389 5.49 25.17 11.43
N GLU A 390 5.02 26.21 10.74
CA GLU A 390 3.61 26.53 10.61
C GLU A 390 2.81 25.39 9.98
N ASN A 391 3.31 24.81 8.88
CA ASN A 391 2.61 23.74 8.18
C ASN A 391 2.61 22.45 8.99
N ARG A 392 3.66 22.16 9.76
CA ARG A 392 3.69 21.03 10.71
C ARG A 392 2.67 21.19 11.81
N VAL A 393 2.53 22.40 12.38
CA VAL A 393 1.47 22.69 13.37
C VAL A 393 0.09 22.45 12.77
N LYS A 394 -0.19 22.94 11.56
CA LYS A 394 -1.48 22.69 10.87
C LYS A 394 -1.74 21.19 10.66
N ARG A 395 -0.72 20.42 10.28
CA ARG A 395 -0.85 18.96 10.10
C ARG A 395 -1.15 18.25 11.42
N LEU A 396 -0.45 18.60 12.50
CA LEU A 396 -0.67 18.06 13.84
C LEU A 396 -2.09 18.38 14.34
N VAL A 397 -2.56 19.62 14.17
CA VAL A 397 -3.93 20.00 14.51
C VAL A 397 -4.94 19.17 13.71
N ALA A 398 -4.70 18.96 12.42
CA ALA A 398 -5.59 18.15 11.58
C ALA A 398 -5.64 16.66 11.97
N VAL A 399 -4.60 16.14 12.64
CA VAL A 399 -4.58 14.79 13.21
C VAL A 399 -5.37 14.71 14.54
N GLY A 400 -5.49 15.83 15.26
CA GLY A 400 -6.26 15.91 16.52
C GLY A 400 -5.51 16.49 17.72
N PHE A 401 -4.31 17.06 17.52
CA PHE A 401 -3.58 17.76 18.57
C PHE A 401 -4.15 19.16 18.83
N GLY A 402 -4.06 19.64 20.07
CA GLY A 402 -4.40 21.04 20.38
C GLY A 402 -3.32 21.98 19.84
N GLU A 403 -3.66 23.23 19.52
CA GLU A 403 -2.73 24.18 18.89
C GLU A 403 -1.43 24.38 19.67
N THR A 404 -1.53 24.56 21.00
CA THR A 404 -0.35 24.73 21.88
C THR A 404 0.54 23.50 21.87
N GLU A 405 -0.07 22.31 21.98
CA GLU A 405 0.66 21.04 21.97
C GLU A 405 1.30 20.77 20.60
N ALA A 406 0.60 21.09 19.51
CA ALA A 406 1.13 20.98 18.15
C ALA A 406 2.34 21.91 17.96
N ALA A 407 2.30 23.13 18.49
CA ALA A 407 3.43 24.06 18.46
C ALA A 407 4.63 23.52 19.25
N GLU A 408 4.41 23.00 20.47
CA GLU A 408 5.45 22.36 21.28
C GLU A 408 6.12 21.20 20.54
N LEU A 409 5.32 20.28 19.99
CA LEU A 409 5.82 19.13 19.24
C LEU A 409 6.56 19.53 17.97
N SER A 410 6.09 20.57 17.28
CA SER A 410 6.77 21.08 16.08
C SER A 410 8.16 21.63 16.38
N MET A 411 8.34 22.32 17.52
CA MET A 411 9.64 22.84 17.94
C MET A 411 10.66 21.72 18.21
N LEU A 412 10.22 20.60 18.76
CA LEU A 412 11.08 19.44 19.05
C LEU A 412 11.61 18.74 17.78
N HIS A 413 10.88 18.86 16.66
CA HIS A 413 11.24 18.25 15.38
C HIS A 413 12.16 19.13 14.51
N THR A 414 12.18 20.44 14.75
CA THR A 414 12.83 21.41 13.85
C THR A 414 14.38 21.31 13.71
N PRO A 415 15.16 20.62 14.57
CA PRO A 415 16.61 20.50 14.35
C PRO A 415 17.03 19.54 13.22
N ASN A 416 16.19 18.60 12.78
CA ASN A 416 16.55 17.55 11.83
C ASN A 416 15.40 17.35 10.84
N PHE A 417 15.62 17.59 9.55
CA PHE A 417 14.59 17.66 8.49
C PHE A 417 13.71 16.40 8.27
N MET A 418 13.82 15.35 9.08
CA MET A 418 12.96 14.16 9.17
C MET A 418 13.16 13.49 10.52
#